data_AF-A0A2R5ESH3-F1
#
_entry.id   AF-A0A2R5ESH3-F1
#
_cell.length_a   1.000
_cell.length_b   1.000
_cell.length_c   1.000
_cell.angle_alpha   90.00
_cell.angle_beta   90.00
_cell.angle_gamma   90.00
#
_symmetry.space_group_name_H-M   'P 1'
#
loop_
_entity.id
_entity.type
_entity.pdbx_description
1 polymer ?
#
loop_
_entity_poly.entity_id
_entity_poly.type
_entity_poly.pdbx_seq_one_letter_code
_entity_poly.pdbx_strand_id
1 'polypeptide(L)'
;MIAHKRIRIASGKVEEGPLTYPRSGQYSNGEGWTDMRVVDVPTAAILRAELVTGKGKTVSGILADQVKQHGGNWICFNASYFAADGRLLGLTHRDGKAIYPDVAGKTEQRPHLYYKAGKWGIGRQDKPDGHTLAVSAIPTLSAGGKAIDPPRTAEVTPSDVLGTNSRMIAGIKADGTLGLILVDGRGTYDKGLTSKEAGIMAVHYGYPESANLDGGWSAELATNNRQLLDALEIDKVNKKRQYHVADMSQDYNERVVHHAIAIQIDPEKLFPTYIVDHIPTNTPNNRRPGHKLMPTTITIHNTANPSSAARNERSWLTNPANTATASYHIVLDDKETVETLPLNESAWHAEDGSGAASGNRTSIGIEICESGNYARTLERAVELVARMLKERGWGVDRLPVIMTGVVRFARASCTTAAVGRGGSILKSALPQHSIHRS
;
A
#
# COMPACT_ATOMS: atom_id res chain seq x y z
N MET A 1 2.23 2.86 -3.80
CA MET A 1 1.04 2.59 -4.62
C MET A 1 0.46 1.25 -4.22
N ILE A 2 -0.81 1.24 -3.81
CA ILE A 2 -1.60 0.02 -3.62
C ILE A 2 -2.87 0.26 -4.41
N ALA A 3 -3.07 -0.47 -5.50
CA ALA A 3 -4.14 -0.14 -6.43
C ALA A 3 -4.59 -1.35 -7.27
N HIS A 4 -5.88 -1.34 -7.60
CA HIS A 4 -6.48 -2.11 -8.68
C HIS A 4 -6.83 -1.14 -9.81
N LYS A 5 -6.27 -1.36 -10.99
CA LYS A 5 -6.43 -0.49 -12.17
C LYS A 5 -6.82 -1.31 -13.38
N ARG A 6 -7.56 -0.69 -14.30
CA ARG A 6 -7.78 -1.19 -15.66
C ARG A 6 -6.97 -0.36 -16.62
N ILE A 7 -6.10 -1.03 -17.38
CA ILE A 7 -5.11 -0.37 -18.23
C ILE A 7 -5.11 -0.96 -19.64
N ARG A 8 -4.57 -0.20 -20.58
CA ARG A 8 -4.06 -0.73 -21.85
C ARG A 8 -2.77 -0.04 -22.24
N ILE A 9 -2.00 -0.69 -23.11
CA ILE A 9 -0.86 -0.07 -23.76
C ILE A 9 -1.25 0.29 -25.19
N ALA A 10 -1.32 1.59 -25.48
CA ALA A 10 -1.65 2.11 -26.80
C ALA A 10 -0.55 3.07 -27.25
N SER A 11 -0.03 2.87 -28.46
CA SER A 11 1.01 3.72 -29.04
C SER A 11 2.23 3.95 -28.12
N GLY A 12 2.63 2.90 -27.39
CA GLY A 12 3.77 2.93 -26.48
C GLY A 12 3.54 3.65 -25.14
N LYS A 13 2.28 3.96 -24.79
CA LYS A 13 1.91 4.63 -23.55
C LYS A 13 0.89 3.82 -22.77
N VAL A 14 0.93 3.94 -21.45
CA VAL A 14 -0.13 3.44 -20.56
C VAL A 14 -1.32 4.38 -20.65
N GLU A 15 -2.49 3.82 -20.90
CA GLU A 15 -3.78 4.48 -20.69
C GLU A 15 -4.49 3.80 -19.52
N GLU A 16 -5.08 4.60 -18.63
CA GLU A 16 -5.91 4.13 -17.53
C GLU A 16 -7.40 4.35 -17.85
N GLY A 17 -8.24 3.41 -17.45
CA GLY A 17 -9.67 3.42 -17.69
C GLY A 17 -10.46 3.08 -16.42
N PRO A 18 -11.79 3.24 -16.46
CA PRO A 18 -12.63 2.85 -15.35
C PRO A 18 -12.60 1.32 -15.17
N LEU A 19 -12.83 0.86 -13.94
CA LEU A 19 -12.98 -0.57 -13.62
C LEU A 19 -14.35 -1.07 -14.11
N THR A 20 -14.48 -1.24 -15.43
CA THR A 20 -15.66 -1.80 -16.09
C THR A 20 -15.26 -3.05 -16.89
N TYR A 21 -16.18 -4.02 -16.97
CA TYR A 21 -15.89 -5.33 -17.55
C TYR A 21 -16.81 -5.66 -18.74
N PRO A 22 -16.86 -4.81 -19.79
CA PRO A 22 -17.66 -5.10 -20.96
C PRO A 22 -17.02 -6.22 -21.79
N ARG A 23 -17.85 -7.11 -22.34
CA ARG A 23 -17.40 -8.20 -23.22
C ARG A 23 -16.98 -7.72 -24.61
N SER A 24 -17.44 -6.54 -25.04
CA SER A 24 -17.12 -5.93 -26.33
C SER A 24 -17.22 -4.41 -26.26
N GLY A 25 -16.62 -3.70 -27.21
CA GLY A 25 -16.63 -2.24 -27.26
C GLY A 25 -15.61 -1.60 -26.31
N GLN A 26 -15.84 -0.33 -25.97
CA GLN A 26 -14.92 0.46 -25.16
C GLN A 26 -14.59 -0.24 -23.83
N TYR A 27 -13.31 -0.27 -23.45
CA TYR A 27 -12.80 -0.94 -22.24
C TYR A 27 -12.82 -2.47 -22.25
N SER A 28 -13.16 -3.14 -23.37
CA SER A 28 -13.09 -4.60 -23.48
C SER A 28 -11.66 -5.10 -23.75
N ASN A 29 -11.42 -6.41 -23.56
CA ASN A 29 -10.12 -7.02 -23.91
C ASN A 29 -9.78 -6.90 -25.41
N GLY A 30 -10.78 -6.92 -26.29
CA GLY A 30 -10.61 -6.72 -27.73
C GLY A 30 -10.00 -5.36 -28.07
N GLU A 31 -10.26 -4.35 -27.23
CA GLU A 31 -9.69 -3.00 -27.31
C GLU A 31 -8.35 -2.86 -26.56
N GLY A 32 -7.79 -3.98 -26.10
CA GLY A 32 -6.48 -4.06 -25.45
C GLY A 32 -6.48 -3.92 -23.93
N TRP A 33 -7.66 -3.88 -23.29
CA TRP A 33 -7.77 -3.63 -21.86
C TRP A 33 -7.52 -4.87 -21.00
N THR A 34 -6.91 -4.64 -19.85
CA THR A 34 -6.64 -5.65 -18.84
C THR A 34 -6.62 -5.02 -17.45
N ASP A 35 -6.99 -5.79 -16.46
CA ASP A 35 -6.78 -5.42 -15.08
C ASP A 35 -5.33 -5.64 -14.63
N MET A 36 -4.91 -4.82 -13.67
CA MET A 36 -3.69 -5.01 -12.90
C MET A 36 -3.94 -4.72 -11.41
N ARG A 37 -3.26 -5.46 -10.55
CA ARG A 37 -3.11 -5.18 -9.12
C ARG A 37 -1.65 -4.86 -8.85
N VAL A 38 -1.43 -3.86 -8.02
CA VAL A 38 -0.08 -3.45 -7.64
C VAL A 38 0.00 -3.17 -6.16
N VAL A 39 1.07 -3.66 -5.54
CA VAL A 39 1.42 -3.42 -4.14
C VAL A 39 2.87 -2.98 -4.06
N ASP A 40 3.07 -1.70 -3.76
CA ASP A 40 4.36 -1.20 -3.30
C ASP A 40 4.52 -1.55 -1.83
N VAL A 41 5.58 -2.28 -1.53
CA VAL A 41 5.99 -2.70 -0.18
C VAL A 41 7.26 -1.92 0.18
N PRO A 42 7.14 -0.82 0.93
CA PRO A 42 8.31 -0.04 1.37
C PRO A 42 9.22 -0.90 2.23
N THR A 43 10.54 -0.69 2.16
CA THR A 43 11.50 -1.43 2.98
C THR A 43 11.17 -1.35 4.47
N ALA A 44 10.70 -0.19 4.94
CA ALA A 44 10.31 0.01 6.33
C ALA A 44 9.14 -0.88 6.80
N ALA A 45 8.27 -1.30 5.87
CA ALA A 45 7.12 -2.15 6.17
C ALA A 45 7.46 -3.64 6.26
N ILE A 46 8.67 -4.05 5.88
CA ILE A 46 9.06 -5.46 5.85
C ILE A 46 9.58 -5.86 7.22
N LEU A 47 8.90 -6.81 7.86
CA LEU A 47 9.36 -7.45 9.10
C LEU A 47 10.27 -8.63 8.80
N ARG A 48 9.97 -9.37 7.73
CA ARG A 48 10.80 -10.46 7.19
C ARG A 48 10.34 -10.84 5.79
N ALA A 49 11.23 -11.49 5.04
CA ALA A 49 10.93 -12.10 3.76
C ALA A 49 11.52 -13.52 3.71
N GLU A 50 10.75 -14.47 3.16
CA GLU A 50 11.09 -15.88 3.14
C GLU A 50 10.78 -16.48 1.77
N LEU A 51 11.66 -17.36 1.27
CA LEU A 51 11.36 -18.25 0.14
C LEU A 51 10.87 -19.59 0.69
N VAL A 52 9.58 -19.85 0.52
CA VAL A 52 8.91 -21.02 1.07
C VAL A 52 8.67 -22.04 -0.04
N THR A 53 9.10 -23.28 0.18
CA THR A 53 8.87 -24.43 -0.71
C THR A 53 7.82 -25.33 -0.07
N GLY A 54 6.68 -25.53 -0.73
CA GLY A 54 5.58 -26.41 -0.32
C GLY A 54 5.03 -27.19 -1.51
N LYS A 55 5.56 -28.40 -1.74
CA LYS A 55 5.12 -29.25 -2.86
C LYS A 55 3.60 -29.49 -2.81
N GLY A 56 2.92 -29.29 -3.94
CA GLY A 56 1.47 -29.51 -4.02
C GLY A 56 0.63 -28.37 -3.44
N LYS A 57 1.25 -27.28 -2.97
CA LYS A 57 0.53 -26.14 -2.39
C LYS A 57 0.35 -25.01 -3.39
N THR A 58 -0.76 -24.29 -3.20
CA THR A 58 -1.04 -23.01 -3.82
C THR A 58 -0.38 -21.87 -3.04
N VAL A 59 -0.40 -20.64 -3.58
CA VAL A 59 0.11 -19.45 -2.88
C VAL A 59 -0.66 -19.22 -1.58
N SER A 60 -1.99 -19.35 -1.58
CA SER A 60 -2.80 -19.17 -0.37
C SER A 60 -2.57 -20.29 0.66
N GLY A 61 -2.33 -21.53 0.22
CA GLY A 61 -1.97 -22.63 1.11
C GLY A 61 -0.66 -22.38 1.85
N ILE A 62 0.35 -21.87 1.14
CA ILE A 62 1.63 -21.45 1.75
C ILE A 62 1.39 -20.28 2.72
N LEU A 63 0.60 -19.28 2.33
CA LEU A 63 0.26 -18.15 3.20
C LEU A 63 -0.42 -18.60 4.50
N ALA A 64 -1.39 -19.53 4.42
CA ALA A 64 -2.11 -20.03 5.57
C ALA A 64 -1.18 -20.71 6.59
N ASP A 65 -0.18 -21.46 6.11
CA ASP A 65 0.83 -22.06 6.97
C ASP A 65 1.70 -21.01 7.66
N GLN A 66 2.15 -19.98 6.94
CA GLN A 66 2.93 -18.88 7.51
C GLN A 66 2.15 -18.14 8.60
N VAL A 67 0.87 -17.85 8.35
CA VAL A 67 -0.01 -17.20 9.34
C VAL A 67 -0.22 -18.11 10.55
N LYS A 68 -0.44 -19.42 10.35
CA LYS A 68 -0.61 -20.38 11.44
C LYS A 68 0.66 -20.50 12.29
N GLN A 69 1.82 -20.50 11.66
CA GLN A 69 3.11 -20.70 12.34
C GLN A 69 3.61 -19.42 13.04
N HIS A 70 3.37 -18.25 12.45
CA HIS A 70 4.01 -17.01 12.88
C HIS A 70 3.05 -15.87 13.25
N GLY A 71 1.75 -16.01 12.99
CA GLY A 71 0.78 -14.95 13.13
C GLY A 71 1.10 -13.73 12.25
N GLY A 72 0.44 -12.60 12.54
CA GLY A 72 0.69 -11.32 11.86
C GLY A 72 0.13 -11.22 10.44
N ASN A 73 0.55 -10.16 9.73
CA ASN A 73 0.07 -9.84 8.38
C ASN A 73 1.13 -10.21 7.34
N TRP A 74 0.71 -10.82 6.23
CA TRP A 74 1.59 -11.38 5.23
C TRP A 74 1.09 -11.09 3.82
N ILE A 75 2.03 -10.92 2.90
CA ILE A 75 1.80 -10.95 1.45
C ILE A 75 2.56 -12.17 0.92
N CYS A 76 1.92 -12.97 0.07
CA CYS A 76 2.51 -14.15 -0.54
C CYS A 76 2.27 -14.09 -2.05
N PHE A 77 3.27 -14.42 -2.85
CA PHE A 77 3.17 -14.45 -4.31
C PHE A 77 4.09 -15.51 -4.90
N ASN A 78 3.73 -16.02 -6.08
CA ASN A 78 4.51 -17.06 -6.74
C ASN A 78 5.91 -16.53 -7.15
N ALA A 79 6.92 -17.42 -7.15
CA ALA A 79 8.31 -17.03 -7.42
C ALA A 79 8.76 -17.41 -8.85
N SER A 80 9.83 -18.19 -9.02
CA SER A 80 10.34 -18.61 -10.33
C SER A 80 9.47 -19.66 -11.01
N TYR A 81 9.73 -19.86 -12.30
CA TYR A 81 9.24 -20.98 -13.08
C TYR A 81 9.66 -22.31 -12.44
N PHE A 82 8.91 -23.38 -12.67
CA PHE A 82 9.19 -24.72 -12.18
C PHE A 82 8.95 -25.80 -13.23
N ALA A 83 9.62 -26.95 -13.08
CA ALA A 83 9.36 -28.15 -13.86
C ALA A 83 8.11 -28.88 -13.36
N ALA A 84 7.56 -29.78 -14.16
CA ALA A 84 6.31 -30.49 -13.84
C ALA A 84 6.33 -31.30 -12.52
N ASP A 85 7.50 -31.62 -11.98
CA ASP A 85 7.69 -32.29 -10.69
C ASP A 85 7.68 -31.33 -9.48
N GLY A 86 7.57 -30.03 -9.73
CA GLY A 86 7.60 -28.95 -8.74
C GLY A 86 9.00 -28.40 -8.44
N ARG A 87 10.03 -28.81 -9.18
CA ARG A 87 11.39 -28.28 -9.01
C ARG A 87 11.53 -26.90 -9.63
N LEU A 88 11.97 -25.93 -8.84
CA LEU A 88 12.34 -24.58 -9.29
C LEU A 88 13.34 -24.64 -10.45
N LEU A 89 13.12 -23.78 -11.45
CA LEU A 89 14.00 -23.62 -12.61
C LEU A 89 14.90 -22.40 -12.43
N GLY A 90 16.20 -22.63 -12.60
CA GLY A 90 17.24 -21.62 -12.49
C GLY A 90 17.86 -21.53 -11.10
N LEU A 91 19.07 -20.96 -11.07
CA LEU A 91 19.82 -20.80 -9.83
C LEU A 91 18.95 -20.10 -8.77
N THR A 92 18.82 -20.75 -7.62
CA THR A 92 17.99 -20.24 -6.52
C THR A 92 18.79 -20.28 -5.22
N HIS A 93 18.77 -19.17 -4.49
CA HIS A 93 19.40 -19.05 -3.19
C HIS A 93 18.38 -18.94 -2.07
N ARG A 94 18.68 -19.54 -0.93
CA ARG A 94 17.96 -19.38 0.32
C ARG A 94 18.94 -19.47 1.49
N ASP A 95 18.87 -18.51 2.41
CA ASP A 95 19.67 -18.47 3.64
C ASP A 95 21.18 -18.68 3.40
N GLY A 96 21.73 -17.93 2.44
CA GLY A 96 23.16 -17.99 2.09
C GLY A 96 23.61 -19.29 1.42
N LYS A 97 22.67 -20.12 0.93
CA LYS A 97 22.97 -21.37 0.21
C LYS A 97 22.30 -21.42 -1.15
N ALA A 98 22.98 -22.01 -2.13
CA ALA A 98 22.35 -22.41 -3.38
C ALA A 98 21.53 -23.69 -3.16
N ILE A 99 20.23 -23.63 -3.43
CA ILE A 99 19.29 -24.75 -3.23
C ILE A 99 18.82 -25.37 -4.54
N TYR A 100 18.95 -24.65 -5.65
CA TYR A 100 18.75 -25.18 -7.00
C TYR A 100 19.82 -24.60 -7.95
N PRO A 101 20.40 -25.41 -8.85
CA PRO A 101 21.39 -24.95 -9.81
C PRO A 101 20.73 -24.32 -11.04
N ASP A 102 21.54 -23.66 -11.87
CA ASP A 102 21.13 -23.34 -13.22
C ASP A 102 20.88 -24.58 -14.09
N VAL A 103 20.07 -24.40 -15.13
CA VAL A 103 19.92 -25.35 -16.21
C VAL A 103 20.80 -24.90 -17.36
N ALA A 104 21.75 -25.75 -17.74
CA ALA A 104 22.71 -25.47 -18.79
C ALA A 104 22.03 -25.07 -20.12
N GLY A 105 22.55 -24.00 -20.74
CA GLY A 105 22.05 -23.39 -21.97
C GLY A 105 20.71 -22.67 -21.83
N LYS A 106 20.22 -22.42 -20.60
CA LYS A 106 18.87 -21.88 -20.38
C LYS A 106 18.80 -20.78 -19.35
N THR A 107 19.42 -20.93 -18.17
CA THR A 107 19.14 -20.03 -17.03
C THR A 107 20.34 -19.25 -16.53
N GLU A 108 21.55 -19.52 -17.03
CA GLU A 108 22.82 -19.01 -16.49
C GLU A 108 22.96 -17.48 -16.54
N GLN A 109 22.19 -16.82 -17.41
CA GLN A 109 22.24 -15.37 -17.59
C GLN A 109 20.91 -14.70 -17.21
N ARG A 110 19.96 -15.46 -16.66
CA ARG A 110 18.67 -14.91 -16.25
C ARG A 110 18.84 -14.04 -15.01
N PRO A 111 18.14 -12.90 -14.93
CA PRO A 111 18.15 -12.07 -13.72
C PRO A 111 17.55 -12.83 -12.54
N HIS A 112 17.83 -12.36 -11.34
CA HIS A 112 17.12 -12.77 -10.13
C HIS A 112 16.33 -11.59 -9.57
N LEU A 113 15.20 -11.89 -8.94
CA LEU A 113 14.71 -11.06 -7.84
C LEU A 113 15.42 -11.56 -6.57
N TYR A 114 16.07 -10.67 -5.82
CA TYR A 114 16.80 -11.04 -4.62
C TYR A 114 16.51 -10.13 -3.44
N TYR A 115 16.64 -10.69 -2.24
CA TYR A 115 16.59 -9.97 -0.96
C TYR A 115 17.87 -10.26 -0.16
N LYS A 116 18.61 -9.20 0.15
CA LYS A 116 19.91 -9.27 0.83
C LYS A 116 20.08 -8.05 1.73
N ALA A 117 20.49 -8.28 2.97
CA ALA A 117 20.77 -7.23 3.95
C ALA A 117 19.63 -6.18 4.06
N GLY A 118 18.38 -6.65 4.09
CA GLY A 118 17.21 -5.77 4.23
C GLY A 118 16.74 -5.09 2.94
N LYS A 119 17.39 -5.34 1.79
CA LYS A 119 17.11 -4.64 0.53
C LYS A 119 16.75 -5.60 -0.58
N TRP A 120 15.78 -5.18 -1.39
CA TRP A 120 15.44 -5.84 -2.65
C TRP A 120 16.30 -5.34 -3.79
N GLY A 121 16.52 -6.22 -4.77
CA GLY A 121 17.13 -5.84 -6.03
C GLY A 121 16.79 -6.81 -7.15
N ILE A 122 17.11 -6.39 -8.37
CA ILE A 122 16.96 -7.19 -9.59
C ILE A 122 18.30 -7.25 -10.30
N GLY A 123 18.67 -8.44 -10.76
CA GLY A 123 19.92 -8.68 -11.47
C GLY A 123 20.44 -10.07 -11.22
N ARG A 124 21.38 -10.51 -12.05
CA ARG A 124 21.98 -11.84 -11.95
C ARG A 124 22.74 -12.00 -10.63
N GLN A 125 22.50 -13.11 -9.92
CA GLN A 125 23.19 -13.49 -8.68
C GLN A 125 23.86 -14.85 -8.87
N ASP A 126 25.16 -14.89 -9.15
CA ASP A 126 25.89 -16.14 -9.43
C ASP A 126 26.31 -16.92 -8.18
N LYS A 127 26.30 -16.25 -7.02
CA LYS A 127 26.75 -16.83 -5.74
C LYS A 127 25.77 -16.52 -4.62
N PRO A 128 25.63 -17.41 -3.63
CA PRO A 128 24.73 -17.21 -2.50
C PRO A 128 25.36 -16.27 -1.45
N ASP A 129 25.75 -15.06 -1.87
CA ASP A 129 26.51 -14.07 -1.10
C ASP A 129 25.71 -13.42 0.05
N GLY A 130 25.31 -14.20 1.06
CA GLY A 130 24.52 -13.70 2.19
C GLY A 130 23.08 -13.33 1.82
N HIS A 131 22.57 -13.86 0.71
CA HIS A 131 21.18 -13.72 0.31
C HIS A 131 20.26 -14.37 1.35
N THR A 132 19.23 -13.64 1.78
CA THR A 132 18.06 -14.28 2.43
C THR A 132 17.34 -15.13 1.39
N LEU A 133 17.11 -14.57 0.20
CA LEU A 133 16.62 -15.31 -0.97
C LEU A 133 17.10 -14.67 -2.26
N ALA A 134 17.20 -15.49 -3.31
CA ALA A 134 17.30 -15.04 -4.70
C ALA A 134 16.62 -16.06 -5.60
N VAL A 135 15.70 -15.62 -6.46
CA VAL A 135 14.89 -16.50 -7.32
C VAL A 135 15.05 -16.05 -8.78
N SER A 136 15.22 -17.00 -9.70
CA SER A 136 15.37 -16.69 -11.13
C SER A 136 14.10 -16.06 -11.71
N ALA A 137 14.25 -14.98 -12.46
CA ALA A 137 13.20 -14.24 -13.15
C ALA A 137 13.50 -14.19 -14.65
N ILE A 138 12.48 -13.98 -15.50
CA ILE A 138 12.65 -13.80 -16.94
C ILE A 138 11.40 -13.23 -17.64
N PRO A 139 11.55 -12.31 -18.61
CA PRO A 139 12.75 -11.53 -18.92
C PRO A 139 12.96 -10.35 -17.96
N THR A 140 14.11 -9.70 -18.05
CA THR A 140 14.25 -8.30 -17.62
C THR A 140 13.30 -7.45 -18.44
N LEU A 141 12.43 -6.69 -17.76
CA LEU A 141 11.39 -5.87 -18.38
C LEU A 141 11.80 -4.39 -18.47
N SER A 142 12.48 -3.88 -17.45
CA SER A 142 13.07 -2.54 -17.46
C SER A 142 14.43 -2.50 -16.76
N ALA A 143 15.30 -1.60 -17.24
CA ALA A 143 16.56 -1.27 -16.59
C ALA A 143 16.90 0.21 -16.84
N GLY A 144 17.42 0.90 -15.82
CA GLY A 144 17.78 2.31 -15.91
C GLY A 144 16.62 3.22 -16.30
N GLY A 145 15.38 2.87 -15.93
CA GLY A 145 14.20 3.67 -16.27
C GLY A 145 13.71 3.50 -17.72
N LYS A 146 14.17 2.47 -18.43
CA LYS A 146 13.77 2.19 -19.82
C LYS A 146 13.25 0.76 -19.94
N ALA A 147 12.17 0.61 -20.71
CA ALA A 147 11.66 -0.70 -21.08
C ALA A 147 12.68 -1.43 -21.98
N ILE A 148 12.87 -2.72 -21.77
CA ILE A 148 13.79 -3.55 -22.55
C ILE A 148 12.97 -4.30 -23.61
N ASP A 149 13.15 -3.90 -24.87
CA ASP A 149 12.56 -4.53 -26.05
C ASP A 149 13.49 -4.32 -27.26
N PRO A 150 13.96 -5.37 -27.94
CA PRO A 150 13.71 -6.78 -27.64
C PRO A 150 14.34 -7.23 -26.31
N PRO A 151 13.87 -8.33 -25.71
CA PRO A 151 14.49 -8.95 -24.54
C PRO A 151 15.98 -9.25 -24.78
N ARG A 152 16.77 -9.24 -23.71
CA ARG A 152 18.21 -9.53 -23.80
C ARG A 152 18.43 -10.95 -24.32
N THR A 153 19.17 -11.08 -25.42
CA THR A 153 19.49 -12.39 -26.02
C THR A 153 20.15 -13.34 -25.03
N ALA A 154 21.00 -12.80 -24.15
CA ALA A 154 21.69 -13.59 -23.12
C ALA A 154 20.72 -14.31 -22.18
N GLU A 155 19.54 -13.76 -21.88
CA GLU A 155 18.59 -14.36 -20.92
C GLU A 155 17.91 -15.64 -21.46
N VAL A 156 18.06 -15.91 -22.77
CA VAL A 156 17.45 -17.06 -23.47
C VAL A 156 15.95 -17.14 -23.15
N THR A 157 15.24 -16.03 -23.42
CA THR A 157 13.81 -15.92 -23.14
C THR A 157 12.99 -16.79 -24.08
N PRO A 158 12.20 -17.75 -23.56
CA PRO A 158 11.32 -18.56 -24.37
C PRO A 158 10.29 -17.70 -25.12
N SER A 159 9.96 -18.08 -26.35
CA SER A 159 9.05 -17.30 -27.21
C SER A 159 7.64 -17.18 -26.65
N ASP A 160 7.16 -18.20 -25.93
CA ASP A 160 5.86 -18.21 -25.24
C ASP A 160 5.78 -17.17 -24.11
N VAL A 161 6.92 -16.84 -23.48
CA VAL A 161 7.00 -15.80 -22.46
C VAL A 161 6.89 -14.39 -23.06
N LEU A 162 7.19 -14.22 -24.36
CA LEU A 162 7.16 -12.90 -25.01
C LEU A 162 5.74 -12.43 -25.33
N GLY A 163 4.85 -13.36 -25.68
CA GLY A 163 3.48 -13.10 -26.09
C GLY A 163 2.57 -12.59 -24.98
N THR A 164 1.32 -12.30 -25.34
CA THR A 164 0.31 -11.77 -24.42
C THR A 164 -0.08 -12.81 -23.37
N ASN A 165 0.17 -12.50 -22.10
CA ASN A 165 -0.12 -13.40 -20.97
C ASN A 165 -0.48 -12.59 -19.72
N SER A 166 -1.08 -13.25 -18.73
CA SER A 166 -1.05 -12.80 -17.34
C SER A 166 0.40 -12.76 -16.84
N ARG A 167 0.71 -11.85 -15.93
CA ARG A 167 2.08 -11.59 -15.48
C ARG A 167 2.14 -11.47 -13.97
N MET A 168 3.18 -12.04 -13.37
CA MET A 168 3.65 -11.63 -12.04
C MET A 168 4.96 -10.89 -12.25
N ILE A 169 5.03 -9.64 -11.83
CA ILE A 169 6.17 -8.76 -12.08
C ILE A 169 6.69 -8.24 -10.74
N ALA A 170 8.01 -8.25 -10.61
CA ALA A 170 8.70 -7.54 -9.55
C ALA A 170 9.36 -6.29 -10.14
N GLY A 171 9.13 -5.14 -9.50
CA GLY A 171 9.78 -3.88 -9.82
C GLY A 171 10.46 -3.29 -8.59
N ILE A 172 11.58 -2.59 -8.76
CA ILE A 172 12.28 -1.89 -7.69
C ILE A 172 12.26 -0.39 -7.97
N LYS A 173 11.69 0.38 -7.05
CA LYS A 173 11.70 1.84 -7.10
C LYS A 173 13.06 2.39 -6.68
N ALA A 174 13.32 3.66 -7.03
CA ALA A 174 14.58 4.33 -6.71
C ALA A 174 14.88 4.40 -5.19
N ASP A 175 13.85 4.40 -4.35
CA ASP A 175 13.97 4.39 -2.88
C ASP A 175 14.14 2.97 -2.28
N GLY A 176 14.21 1.93 -3.13
CA GLY A 176 14.30 0.53 -2.73
C GLY A 176 12.96 -0.13 -2.40
N THR A 177 11.83 0.56 -2.62
CA THR A 177 10.49 -0.02 -2.48
C THR A 177 10.27 -1.13 -3.50
N LEU A 178 9.79 -2.29 -3.05
CA LEU A 178 9.42 -3.41 -3.91
C LEU A 178 8.01 -3.21 -4.46
N GLY A 179 7.85 -3.15 -5.77
CA GLY A 179 6.57 -3.27 -6.45
C GLY A 179 6.25 -4.72 -6.80
N LEU A 180 5.14 -5.23 -6.28
CA LEU A 180 4.54 -6.50 -6.68
C LEU A 180 3.38 -6.19 -7.60
N ILE A 181 3.48 -6.59 -8.87
CA ILE A 181 2.47 -6.26 -9.88
C ILE A 181 1.94 -7.56 -10.49
N LEU A 182 0.66 -7.80 -10.26
CA LEU A 182 -0.09 -8.87 -10.91
C LEU A 182 -0.88 -8.27 -12.06
N VAL A 183 -0.68 -8.79 -13.26
CA VAL A 183 -1.43 -8.37 -14.43
C VAL A 183 -2.27 -9.53 -14.91
N ASP A 184 -3.53 -9.21 -15.18
CA ASP A 184 -4.46 -10.19 -15.67
C ASP A 184 -4.17 -10.57 -17.11
N GLY A 185 -4.89 -11.55 -17.63
CA GLY A 185 -4.67 -12.06 -18.96
C GLY A 185 -5.25 -13.44 -19.08
N ARG A 186 -5.70 -13.77 -20.30
CA ARG A 186 -6.34 -15.06 -20.62
C ARG A 186 -7.77 -15.21 -20.08
N GLY A 187 -8.38 -14.15 -19.52
CA GLY A 187 -9.79 -14.10 -19.09
C GLY A 187 -10.75 -13.64 -20.20
N THR A 188 -12.06 -13.73 -19.96
CA THR A 188 -13.08 -13.14 -20.87
C THR A 188 -12.99 -11.62 -20.94
N TYR A 189 -12.45 -10.98 -19.89
CA TYR A 189 -12.43 -9.52 -19.75
C TYR A 189 -11.04 -8.92 -19.93
N ASP A 190 -9.98 -9.73 -19.91
CA ASP A 190 -8.61 -9.23 -19.75
C ASP A 190 -7.69 -9.80 -20.83
N LYS A 191 -7.12 -8.89 -21.63
CA LYS A 191 -6.15 -9.24 -22.67
C LYS A 191 -4.88 -9.81 -22.05
N GLY A 192 -4.38 -9.16 -21.00
CA GLY A 192 -3.01 -9.28 -20.50
C GLY A 192 -1.97 -8.55 -21.33
N LEU A 193 -0.69 -8.78 -21.02
CA LEU A 193 0.42 -8.01 -21.57
C LEU A 193 1.48 -8.91 -22.21
N THR A 194 2.03 -8.44 -23.32
CA THR A 194 3.33 -8.89 -23.83
C THR A 194 4.46 -8.44 -22.89
N SER A 195 5.64 -9.04 -23.05
CA SER A 195 6.83 -8.62 -22.27
C SER A 195 7.20 -7.14 -22.51
N LYS A 196 7.12 -6.68 -23.76
CA LYS A 196 7.30 -5.27 -24.13
C LYS A 196 6.32 -4.34 -23.41
N GLU A 197 5.03 -4.66 -23.47
CA GLU A 197 3.97 -3.88 -22.84
C GLU A 197 4.14 -3.84 -21.31
N ALA A 198 4.54 -4.96 -20.71
CA ALA A 198 4.86 -5.03 -19.28
C ALA A 198 6.05 -4.13 -18.91
N GLY A 199 7.10 -4.06 -19.74
CA GLY A 199 8.21 -3.12 -19.53
C GLY A 199 7.81 -1.65 -19.62
N ILE A 200 6.96 -1.29 -20.59
CA ILE A 200 6.40 0.07 -20.72
C ILE A 200 5.57 0.43 -19.48
N MET A 201 4.71 -0.48 -19.04
CA MET A 201 3.91 -0.33 -17.83
C MET A 201 4.79 -0.14 -16.59
N ALA A 202 5.82 -0.97 -16.42
CA ALA A 202 6.72 -0.89 -15.27
C ALA A 202 7.42 0.48 -15.18
N VAL A 203 7.94 0.98 -16.30
CA VAL A 203 8.57 2.32 -16.34
C VAL A 203 7.55 3.42 -16.02
N HIS A 204 6.35 3.35 -16.59
CA HIS A 204 5.30 4.35 -16.36
C HIS A 204 4.94 4.49 -14.87
N TYR A 205 4.84 3.37 -14.14
CA TYR A 205 4.54 3.38 -12.70
C TYR A 205 5.77 3.58 -11.79
N GLY A 206 6.92 3.91 -12.37
CA GLY A 206 8.13 4.31 -11.64
C GLY A 206 9.00 3.16 -11.16
N TYR A 207 9.00 2.03 -11.88
CA TYR A 207 9.90 0.89 -11.62
C TYR A 207 11.07 0.90 -12.62
N PRO A 208 12.17 1.62 -12.32
CA PRO A 208 13.33 1.71 -13.21
C PRO A 208 14.01 0.37 -13.47
N GLU A 209 13.95 -0.55 -12.49
CA GLU A 209 14.39 -1.93 -12.60
C GLU A 209 13.19 -2.85 -12.43
N SER A 210 12.93 -3.74 -13.38
CA SER A 210 11.86 -4.73 -13.25
C SER A 210 12.16 -6.00 -14.03
N ALA A 211 11.59 -7.11 -13.55
CA ALA A 211 11.69 -8.42 -14.18
C ALA A 211 10.39 -9.20 -13.98
N ASN A 212 10.08 -10.04 -14.95
CA ASN A 212 8.92 -10.92 -14.89
C ASN A 212 9.25 -12.19 -14.10
N LEU A 213 8.41 -12.54 -13.13
CA LEU A 213 8.43 -13.83 -12.42
C LEU A 213 7.60 -14.86 -13.21
N ASP A 214 7.31 -16.02 -12.62
CA ASP A 214 6.43 -16.98 -13.30
C ASP A 214 5.04 -16.38 -13.53
N GLY A 215 4.62 -16.37 -14.79
CA GLY A 215 3.41 -15.69 -15.23
C GLY A 215 2.29 -16.67 -15.55
N GLY A 216 1.39 -16.26 -16.45
CA GLY A 216 0.34 -17.12 -16.98
C GLY A 216 -0.53 -17.71 -15.87
N TRP A 217 -0.69 -19.03 -15.86
CA TRP A 217 -1.53 -19.73 -14.88
C TRP A 217 -0.95 -19.73 -13.47
N SER A 218 0.34 -19.46 -13.31
CA SER A 218 1.00 -19.42 -12.00
C SER A 218 0.89 -18.05 -11.32
N ALA A 219 0.54 -16.99 -12.07
CA ALA A 219 0.56 -15.62 -11.59
C ALA A 219 -0.49 -15.41 -10.51
N GLU A 220 -0.04 -15.27 -9.26
CA GLU A 220 -0.94 -15.24 -8.12
C GLU A 220 -0.35 -14.45 -6.93
N LEU A 221 -1.24 -13.71 -6.24
CA LEU A 221 -0.92 -12.93 -5.06
C LEU A 221 -2.00 -13.15 -4.01
N ALA A 222 -1.58 -13.40 -2.77
CA ALA A 222 -2.44 -13.65 -1.63
C ALA A 222 -2.01 -12.79 -0.43
N THR A 223 -2.96 -12.43 0.42
CA THR A 223 -2.69 -11.71 1.67
C THR A 223 -3.78 -11.97 2.70
N ASN A 224 -3.39 -12.05 3.97
CA ASN A 224 -4.35 -12.05 5.08
C ASN A 224 -4.64 -10.65 5.63
N ASN A 225 -4.04 -9.60 5.05
CA ASN A 225 -4.30 -8.24 5.46
C ASN A 225 -5.60 -7.72 4.83
N ARG A 226 -6.55 -7.29 5.67
CA ARG A 226 -7.86 -6.88 5.20
C ARG A 226 -7.85 -5.60 4.36
N GLN A 227 -6.99 -4.64 4.67
CA GLN A 227 -6.89 -3.40 3.90
C GLN A 227 -6.37 -3.65 2.49
N LEU A 228 -5.36 -4.54 2.34
CA LEU A 228 -4.90 -4.98 1.02
C LEU A 228 -6.00 -5.70 0.24
N LEU A 229 -6.71 -6.63 0.87
CA LEU A 229 -7.84 -7.31 0.24
C LEU A 229 -8.88 -6.30 -0.26
N ASP A 230 -9.36 -5.40 0.61
CA ASP A 230 -10.37 -4.41 0.23
C ASP A 230 -9.90 -3.45 -0.89
N ALA A 231 -8.58 -3.18 -0.98
CA ALA A 231 -7.99 -2.32 -2.00
C ALA A 231 -7.80 -3.01 -3.37
N LEU A 232 -7.72 -4.34 -3.41
CA LEU A 232 -7.31 -5.10 -4.58
C LEU A 232 -8.39 -6.05 -5.12
N GLU A 233 -9.41 -6.35 -4.31
CA GLU A 233 -10.51 -7.27 -4.60
C GLU A 233 -11.45 -6.77 -5.70
N ILE A 234 -11.78 -7.67 -6.64
CA ILE A 234 -12.67 -7.43 -7.79
C ILE A 234 -14.13 -7.49 -7.35
N ASP A 235 -14.51 -8.54 -6.63
CA ASP A 235 -15.90 -8.81 -6.27
C ASP A 235 -16.18 -8.32 -4.84
N LYS A 236 -16.35 -7.01 -4.70
CA LYS A 236 -16.69 -6.34 -3.44
C LYS A 236 -18.04 -6.81 -2.86
N VAL A 237 -18.90 -7.43 -3.68
CA VAL A 237 -20.26 -7.82 -3.33
C VAL A 237 -20.29 -9.25 -2.78
N ASN A 238 -19.54 -10.19 -3.37
CA ASN A 238 -19.56 -11.61 -2.99
C ASN A 238 -18.26 -12.07 -2.32
N LYS A 239 -17.72 -11.30 -1.37
CA LYS A 239 -16.51 -11.54 -0.55
C LYS A 239 -16.31 -12.98 -0.04
N LYS A 240 -15.98 -13.94 -0.91
CA LYS A 240 -16.07 -15.39 -0.65
C LYS A 240 -14.77 -16.01 -0.13
N ARG A 241 -13.61 -15.32 -0.17
CA ARG A 241 -12.31 -15.89 0.20
C ARG A 241 -11.72 -15.21 1.44
N GLN A 242 -11.07 -15.99 2.32
CA GLN A 242 -10.48 -15.49 3.57
C GLN A 242 -9.14 -14.75 3.38
N TYR A 243 -8.35 -15.11 2.36
CA TYR A 243 -6.94 -14.68 2.23
C TYR A 243 -6.48 -14.32 0.81
N HIS A 244 -7.41 -14.24 -0.14
CA HIS A 244 -7.06 -14.30 -1.56
C HIS A 244 -7.33 -12.97 -2.25
N VAL A 245 -6.36 -12.48 -3.03
CA VAL A 245 -6.42 -11.14 -3.63
C VAL A 245 -6.78 -11.20 -5.11
N ALA A 246 -6.33 -12.23 -5.84
CA ALA A 246 -6.64 -12.42 -7.25
C ALA A 246 -6.32 -13.85 -7.71
N ASP A 247 -7.30 -14.47 -8.36
CA ASP A 247 -7.15 -15.72 -9.12
C ASP A 247 -7.24 -15.37 -10.60
N MET A 248 -6.22 -15.75 -11.37
CA MET A 248 -6.24 -15.58 -12.82
C MET A 248 -7.06 -16.65 -13.54
N SER A 249 -7.48 -17.70 -12.85
CA SER A 249 -8.37 -18.69 -13.44
C SER A 249 -9.78 -18.11 -13.55
N GLN A 250 -10.32 -18.18 -14.78
CA GLN A 250 -11.72 -17.88 -15.08
C GLN A 250 -12.73 -18.66 -14.20
N ASP A 251 -12.24 -19.68 -13.47
CA ASP A 251 -13.03 -20.66 -12.74
C ASP A 251 -12.83 -20.62 -11.21
N TYR A 252 -12.12 -19.62 -10.68
CA TYR A 252 -11.89 -19.45 -9.25
C TYR A 252 -11.09 -20.58 -8.56
N ASN A 253 -10.27 -21.33 -9.32
CA ASN A 253 -9.44 -22.42 -8.84
C ASN A 253 -7.96 -22.03 -8.79
N GLU A 254 -7.43 -21.84 -7.58
CA GLU A 254 -6.01 -21.56 -7.36
C GLU A 254 -5.12 -22.66 -7.93
N ARG A 255 -3.95 -22.27 -8.43
CA ARG A 255 -3.00 -23.21 -9.02
C ARG A 255 -1.92 -23.60 -8.04
N VAL A 256 -1.49 -24.86 -8.15
CA VAL A 256 -0.33 -25.35 -7.41
C VAL A 256 0.93 -24.72 -8.02
N VAL A 257 1.69 -24.02 -7.18
CA VAL A 257 2.94 -23.33 -7.56
C VAL A 257 4.17 -23.96 -6.92
N HIS A 258 3.99 -24.86 -5.94
CA HIS A 258 5.06 -25.54 -5.18
C HIS A 258 5.97 -24.65 -4.34
N HIS A 259 6.03 -23.35 -4.60
CA HIS A 259 6.84 -22.38 -3.86
C HIS A 259 6.27 -20.97 -4.00
N ALA A 260 6.61 -20.11 -3.04
CA ALA A 260 6.24 -18.71 -3.03
C ALA A 260 7.25 -17.88 -2.25
N ILE A 261 7.27 -16.58 -2.51
CA ILE A 261 7.90 -15.61 -1.62
C ILE A 261 6.82 -15.12 -0.65
N ALA A 262 7.09 -15.22 0.64
CA ALA A 262 6.24 -14.73 1.71
C ALA A 262 6.91 -13.55 2.43
N ILE A 263 6.23 -12.43 2.53
CA ILE A 263 6.71 -11.21 3.19
C ILE A 263 5.78 -10.93 4.37
N GLN A 264 6.31 -10.98 5.59
CA GLN A 264 5.58 -10.49 6.75
C GLN A 264 5.70 -8.96 6.78
N ILE A 265 4.56 -8.29 6.93
CA ILE A 265 4.45 -6.85 6.84
C ILE A 265 3.98 -6.22 8.15
N ASP A 266 4.42 -4.99 8.37
CA ASP A 266 3.86 -4.03 9.31
C ASP A 266 2.78 -3.20 8.59
N PRO A 267 1.48 -3.41 8.88
CA PRO A 267 0.39 -2.72 8.19
C PRO A 267 0.44 -1.20 8.33
N GLU A 268 0.93 -0.67 9.46
CA GLU A 268 0.98 0.78 9.70
C GLU A 268 2.01 1.47 8.80
N LYS A 269 3.04 0.73 8.39
CA LYS A 269 4.07 1.21 7.48
C LYS A 269 3.76 0.90 6.02
N LEU A 270 2.95 -0.14 5.76
CA LEU A 270 2.48 -0.47 4.42
C LEU A 270 1.39 0.50 3.96
N PHE A 271 0.42 0.78 4.84
CA PHE A 271 -0.58 1.83 4.66
C PHE A 271 -0.23 2.94 5.63
N PRO A 272 0.69 3.88 5.27
CA PRO A 272 0.94 5.01 6.14
C PRO A 272 -0.37 5.77 6.33
N THR A 273 -0.99 5.59 7.49
CA THR A 273 -2.24 6.27 7.84
C THR A 273 -1.98 7.71 8.27
N TYR A 274 -0.72 8.15 8.27
CA TYR A 274 -0.30 9.53 8.48
C TYR A 274 0.48 10.00 7.25
N ILE A 275 -0.10 10.95 6.50
CA ILE A 275 0.49 11.52 5.29
C ILE A 275 0.84 12.98 5.55
N VAL A 276 2.07 13.37 5.19
CA VAL A 276 2.47 14.76 5.14
C VAL A 276 2.17 15.29 3.74
N ASP A 277 1.21 16.20 3.62
CA ASP A 277 0.76 16.79 2.36
C ASP A 277 0.53 18.30 2.53
N HIS A 278 1.63 19.01 2.82
CA HIS A 278 1.57 20.43 3.10
C HIS A 278 1.04 21.23 1.91
N ILE A 279 0.12 22.15 2.16
CA ILE A 279 -0.33 23.09 1.13
C ILE A 279 0.81 24.03 0.71
N PRO A 280 0.87 24.53 -0.54
CA PRO A 280 1.92 25.45 -1.00
C PRO A 280 2.00 26.73 -0.14
N THR A 281 3.20 27.28 0.08
CA THR A 281 3.40 28.54 0.83
C THR A 281 2.72 29.75 0.19
N ASN A 282 2.44 29.70 -1.10
CA ASN A 282 1.73 30.75 -1.85
C ASN A 282 0.21 30.49 -1.95
N THR A 283 -0.37 29.65 -1.08
CA THR A 283 -1.80 29.37 -1.10
C THR A 283 -2.62 30.65 -0.82
N PRO A 284 -3.65 30.98 -1.64
CA PRO A 284 -4.44 32.20 -1.48
C PRO A 284 -5.12 32.32 -0.12
N ASN A 285 -5.53 33.55 0.23
CA ASN A 285 -6.25 33.90 1.47
C ASN A 285 -5.45 33.61 2.75
N ASN A 286 -4.11 33.71 2.68
CA ASN A 286 -3.21 33.55 3.83
C ASN A 286 -3.40 32.24 4.61
N ARG A 287 -3.90 31.18 3.97
CA ARG A 287 -4.16 29.88 4.61
C ARG A 287 -2.88 29.19 5.08
N ARG A 288 -1.73 29.57 4.54
CA ARG A 288 -0.40 29.17 5.00
C ARG A 288 0.43 30.39 5.42
N PRO A 289 0.32 30.85 6.66
CA PRO A 289 0.83 32.16 7.07
C PRO A 289 2.34 32.23 7.29
N GLY A 290 3.06 31.10 7.35
CA GLY A 290 4.51 31.09 7.53
C GLY A 290 5.00 31.55 8.91
N HIS A 291 4.10 31.84 9.85
CA HIS A 291 4.48 32.26 11.20
C HIS A 291 4.97 31.08 12.03
N LYS A 292 6.14 31.20 12.66
CA LYS A 292 6.65 30.16 13.56
C LYS A 292 5.65 29.88 14.70
N LEU A 293 5.36 28.60 14.93
CA LEU A 293 4.57 28.08 16.02
C LEU A 293 5.48 27.27 16.96
N MET A 294 5.39 27.58 18.26
CA MET A 294 5.90 26.75 19.34
C MET A 294 4.69 26.24 20.11
N PRO A 295 4.10 25.10 19.73
CA PRO A 295 2.81 24.72 20.24
C PRO A 295 2.92 24.36 21.71
N THR A 296 1.90 24.70 22.50
CA THR A 296 1.80 24.39 23.93
C THR A 296 0.58 23.54 24.27
N THR A 297 -0.34 23.41 23.32
CA THR A 297 -1.63 22.72 23.44
C THR A 297 -2.07 22.15 22.09
N ILE A 298 -3.15 21.34 22.11
CA ILE A 298 -3.83 20.82 20.92
C ILE A 298 -5.27 21.33 20.92
N THR A 299 -5.72 21.92 19.82
CA THR A 299 -7.14 22.27 19.60
C THR A 299 -7.76 21.23 18.67
N ILE A 300 -8.93 20.69 19.03
CA ILE A 300 -9.60 19.63 18.28
C ILE A 300 -10.99 20.11 17.89
N HIS A 301 -11.30 19.97 16.60
CA HIS A 301 -12.59 20.28 15.99
C HIS A 301 -13.12 19.08 15.21
N ASN A 302 -14.41 19.10 14.93
CA ASN A 302 -15.00 18.30 13.86
C ASN A 302 -15.12 19.17 12.61
N THR A 303 -15.04 18.54 11.44
CA THR A 303 -15.12 19.27 10.15
C THR A 303 -16.49 19.91 9.88
N ALA A 304 -17.53 19.55 10.65
CA ALA A 304 -18.93 19.94 10.42
C ALA A 304 -19.42 19.55 9.01
N ASN A 305 -18.77 18.54 8.40
CA ASN A 305 -19.04 18.11 7.04
C ASN A 305 -19.19 16.57 6.99
N PRO A 306 -20.43 16.05 6.97
CA PRO A 306 -20.69 14.60 7.08
C PRO A 306 -20.32 13.80 5.82
N SER A 307 -19.97 14.47 4.72
CA SER A 307 -19.62 13.81 3.45
C SER A 307 -18.14 13.92 3.08
N SER A 308 -17.36 14.71 3.80
CA SER A 308 -15.97 14.99 3.46
C SER A 308 -15.01 14.00 4.12
N ALA A 309 -14.09 13.46 3.32
CA ALA A 309 -12.97 12.66 3.79
C ALA A 309 -11.73 13.53 4.03
N ALA A 310 -10.71 13.02 4.72
CA ALA A 310 -9.52 13.80 5.11
C ALA A 310 -8.80 14.43 3.89
N ARG A 311 -8.80 13.74 2.74
CA ARG A 311 -8.24 14.28 1.49
C ARG A 311 -9.08 15.37 0.84
N ASN A 312 -10.40 15.32 1.00
CA ASN A 312 -11.28 16.38 0.52
C ASN A 312 -11.01 17.67 1.31
N GLU A 313 -10.92 17.54 2.63
CA GLU A 313 -10.56 18.62 3.55
C GLU A 313 -9.20 19.24 3.20
N ARG A 314 -8.14 18.42 3.07
CA ARG A 314 -6.84 18.88 2.54
C ARG A 314 -7.05 19.64 1.22
N SER A 315 -7.68 19.02 0.23
CA SER A 315 -7.80 19.60 -1.11
C SER A 315 -8.56 20.93 -1.11
N TRP A 316 -9.54 21.08 -0.23
CA TRP A 316 -10.30 22.31 -0.03
C TRP A 316 -9.42 23.51 0.36
N LEU A 317 -8.35 23.29 1.13
CA LEU A 317 -7.37 24.31 1.47
C LEU A 317 -6.59 24.86 0.26
N THR A 318 -6.62 24.18 -0.88
CA THR A 318 -5.99 24.65 -2.13
C THR A 318 -6.99 24.94 -3.24
N ASN A 319 -8.29 24.72 -2.98
CA ASN A 319 -9.34 25.00 -3.96
C ASN A 319 -9.41 26.51 -4.25
N PRO A 320 -9.33 26.95 -5.53
CA PRO A 320 -9.47 28.35 -5.90
C PRO A 320 -10.80 28.99 -5.52
N ALA A 321 -11.88 28.19 -5.39
CA ALA A 321 -13.19 28.66 -4.96
C ALA A 321 -13.29 28.92 -3.45
N ASN A 322 -12.33 28.40 -2.66
CA ASN A 322 -12.31 28.64 -1.22
C ASN A 322 -11.65 29.99 -0.91
N THR A 323 -12.47 30.94 -0.48
CA THR A 323 -12.06 32.31 -0.12
C THR A 323 -11.80 32.51 1.37
N ALA A 324 -11.97 31.47 2.20
CA ALA A 324 -11.80 31.57 3.64
C ALA A 324 -10.32 31.72 4.04
N THR A 325 -10.07 32.51 5.10
CA THR A 325 -8.80 32.51 5.82
C THR A 325 -8.89 31.49 6.96
N ALA A 326 -8.94 30.21 6.59
CA ALA A 326 -9.05 29.10 7.53
C ALA A 326 -8.10 27.97 7.13
N SER A 327 -7.43 27.38 8.11
CA SER A 327 -6.53 26.24 7.94
C SER A 327 -6.27 25.53 9.26
N TYR A 328 -5.99 24.24 9.18
CA TYR A 328 -5.65 23.38 10.30
C TYR A 328 -4.36 22.63 10.00
N HIS A 329 -3.75 22.03 11.02
CA HIS A 329 -2.49 21.32 10.85
C HIS A 329 -2.72 19.88 10.41
N ILE A 330 -3.72 19.25 10.99
CA ILE A 330 -4.02 17.84 10.77
C ILE A 330 -5.53 17.69 10.52
N VAL A 331 -5.90 16.83 9.59
CA VAL A 331 -7.26 16.32 9.43
C VAL A 331 -7.24 14.80 9.32
N LEU A 332 -8.21 14.10 9.91
CA LEU A 332 -8.28 12.63 9.84
C LEU A 332 -9.69 12.09 9.63
N ASP A 333 -9.76 10.92 9.01
CA ASP A 333 -10.96 10.11 8.84
C ASP A 333 -10.72 8.66 9.32
N ASP A 334 -11.66 7.76 8.99
CA ASP A 334 -11.62 6.35 9.39
C ASP A 334 -10.50 5.54 8.70
N LYS A 335 -9.78 6.14 7.74
CA LYS A 335 -8.75 5.49 6.91
C LYS A 335 -7.37 6.12 7.07
N GLU A 336 -7.30 7.45 7.05
CA GLU A 336 -6.03 8.19 7.00
C GLU A 336 -6.06 9.47 7.85
N THR A 337 -4.90 10.09 7.97
CA THR A 337 -4.60 11.32 8.69
C THR A 337 -3.67 12.11 7.79
N VAL A 338 -3.99 13.36 7.53
CA VAL A 338 -3.26 14.23 6.62
C VAL A 338 -2.76 15.43 7.40
N GLU A 339 -1.44 15.59 7.48
CA GLU A 339 -0.78 16.80 7.95
C GLU A 339 -0.74 17.82 6.78
N THR A 340 -1.61 18.81 6.87
CA THR A 340 -1.86 19.84 5.85
C THR A 340 -0.93 21.04 5.98
N LEU A 341 -0.40 21.30 7.18
CA LEU A 341 0.59 22.34 7.47
C LEU A 341 1.67 21.79 8.44
N PRO A 342 2.92 22.31 8.39
CA PRO A 342 3.95 21.93 9.36
C PRO A 342 3.50 22.19 10.80
N LEU A 343 3.78 21.25 11.72
CA LEU A 343 3.41 21.38 13.15
C LEU A 343 4.18 22.47 13.92
N ASN A 344 5.08 23.19 13.25
CA ASN A 344 5.85 24.33 13.76
C ASN A 344 5.55 25.63 13.01
N GLU A 345 4.47 25.66 12.22
CA GLU A 345 3.94 26.82 11.52
C GLU A 345 2.52 27.11 12.04
N SER A 346 2.12 28.37 12.22
CA SER A 346 0.77 28.72 12.69
C SER A 346 -0.29 28.36 11.63
N ALA A 347 -1.51 28.08 12.07
CA ALA A 347 -2.67 27.85 11.20
C ALA A 347 -3.87 28.70 11.69
N TRP A 348 -4.95 28.76 10.90
CA TRP A 348 -6.16 29.54 11.21
C TRP A 348 -7.36 28.63 11.49
N HIS A 349 -7.38 28.00 12.67
CA HIS A 349 -8.37 26.97 13.07
C HIS A 349 -9.17 27.35 14.31
N ALA A 350 -8.63 28.22 15.16
CA ALA A 350 -9.32 28.74 16.33
C ALA A 350 -9.96 30.08 15.96
N GLU A 351 -11.27 30.22 16.10
CA GLU A 351 -12.02 31.46 15.82
C GLU A 351 -11.77 32.56 16.89
N ASP A 352 -10.54 32.67 17.40
CA ASP A 352 -10.15 33.51 18.54
C ASP A 352 -9.14 34.62 18.15
N GLY A 353 -9.00 34.88 16.86
CA GLY A 353 -8.19 35.97 16.29
C GLY A 353 -6.71 35.62 16.10
N SER A 354 -5.89 36.65 15.83
CA SER A 354 -4.49 36.50 15.37
C SER A 354 -3.43 36.91 16.40
N GLY A 355 -3.85 37.25 17.63
CA GLY A 355 -2.96 37.64 18.71
C GLY A 355 -1.98 36.52 19.09
N ALA A 356 -0.80 36.88 19.62
CA ALA A 356 0.25 35.90 19.94
C ALA A 356 -0.16 34.83 20.96
N ALA A 357 -1.19 35.09 21.77
CA ALA A 357 -1.75 34.16 22.75
C ALA A 357 -2.95 33.35 22.24
N SER A 358 -3.39 33.57 21.00
CA SER A 358 -4.55 32.87 20.43
C SER A 358 -4.21 31.41 20.10
N GLY A 359 -5.22 30.55 20.02
CA GLY A 359 -5.09 29.13 19.64
C GLY A 359 -4.40 28.98 18.29
N ASN A 360 -4.73 29.84 17.32
CA ASN A 360 -4.06 29.90 16.01
C ASN A 360 -2.53 30.01 16.10
N ARG A 361 -2.03 30.65 17.17
CA ARG A 361 -0.62 30.98 17.38
C ARG A 361 0.04 30.15 18.48
N THR A 362 -0.70 29.31 19.18
CA THR A 362 -0.21 28.56 20.37
C THR A 362 -0.56 27.08 20.37
N SER A 363 -1.43 26.60 19.49
CA SER A 363 -1.89 25.21 19.46
C SER A 363 -1.84 24.55 18.08
N ILE A 364 -1.74 23.22 18.09
CA ILE A 364 -1.90 22.39 16.89
C ILE A 364 -3.38 22.11 16.71
N GLY A 365 -3.95 22.56 15.59
CA GLY A 365 -5.34 22.30 15.18
C GLY A 365 -5.52 20.95 14.48
N ILE A 366 -6.43 20.14 15.00
CA ILE A 366 -6.82 18.83 14.46
C ILE A 366 -8.30 18.83 14.10
N GLU A 367 -8.61 18.47 12.86
CA GLU A 367 -9.98 18.27 12.37
C GLU A 367 -10.34 16.78 12.28
N ILE A 368 -11.49 16.40 12.83
CA ILE A 368 -12.04 15.06 12.79
C ILE A 368 -13.15 15.03 11.74
N CYS A 369 -12.96 14.26 10.66
CA CYS A 369 -13.99 14.05 9.65
C CYS A 369 -15.18 13.26 10.22
N GLU A 370 -16.38 13.64 9.80
CA GLU A 370 -17.63 12.99 10.24
C GLU A 370 -18.15 11.94 9.25
N SER A 371 -17.48 11.79 8.10
CA SER A 371 -17.81 10.79 7.08
C SER A 371 -17.32 9.39 7.45
N GLY A 372 -17.88 8.36 6.80
CA GLY A 372 -17.44 6.97 6.97
C GLY A 372 -17.78 6.38 8.34
N ASN A 373 -16.89 5.55 8.88
CA ASN A 373 -17.05 4.97 10.22
C ASN A 373 -16.57 5.94 11.30
N TYR A 374 -17.44 6.84 11.73
CA TYR A 374 -17.10 7.87 12.72
C TYR A 374 -16.56 7.32 14.05
N ALA A 375 -17.04 6.16 14.51
CA ALA A 375 -16.50 5.53 15.74
C ALA A 375 -15.02 5.18 15.58
N ARG A 376 -14.63 4.63 14.43
CA ARG A 376 -13.23 4.37 14.09
C ARG A 376 -12.44 5.67 13.92
N THR A 377 -13.03 6.72 13.34
CA THR A 377 -12.39 8.03 13.23
C THR A 377 -12.03 8.57 14.62
N LEU A 378 -12.93 8.44 15.60
CA LEU A 378 -12.69 8.86 16.98
C LEU A 378 -11.57 8.04 17.64
N GLU A 379 -11.55 6.71 17.46
CA GLU A 379 -10.46 5.85 17.96
C GLU A 379 -9.10 6.31 17.41
N ARG A 380 -9.03 6.57 16.10
CA ARG A 380 -7.81 7.08 15.45
C ARG A 380 -7.42 8.47 15.95
N ALA A 381 -8.38 9.35 16.20
CA ALA A 381 -8.12 10.67 16.78
C ALA A 381 -7.50 10.54 18.18
N VAL A 382 -8.03 9.63 19.01
CA VAL A 382 -7.48 9.33 20.34
C VAL A 382 -6.05 8.81 20.24
N GLU A 383 -5.80 7.84 19.36
CA GLU A 383 -4.45 7.29 19.13
C GLU A 383 -3.45 8.36 18.69
N LEU A 384 -3.84 9.20 17.72
CA LEU A 384 -3.04 10.32 17.23
C LEU A 384 -2.70 11.29 18.36
N VAL A 385 -3.70 11.76 19.10
CA VAL A 385 -3.52 12.74 20.18
C VAL A 385 -2.65 12.16 21.30
N ALA A 386 -2.90 10.92 21.71
CA ALA A 386 -2.11 10.24 22.73
C ALA A 386 -0.62 10.14 22.32
N ARG A 387 -0.35 9.79 21.05
CA ARG A 387 1.00 9.77 20.49
C ARG A 387 1.63 11.16 20.51
N MET A 388 0.92 12.19 20.04
CA MET A 388 1.43 13.56 20.00
C MET A 388 1.77 14.11 21.39
N LEU A 389 0.94 13.82 22.39
CA LEU A 389 1.19 14.17 23.79
C LEU A 389 2.45 13.47 24.30
N LYS A 390 2.57 12.16 24.09
CA LYS A 390 3.72 11.37 24.51
C LYS A 390 5.04 11.86 23.89
N GLU A 391 5.05 12.11 22.59
CA GLU A 391 6.23 12.61 21.86
C GLU A 391 6.73 13.96 22.38
N ARG A 392 5.82 14.78 22.94
CA ARG A 392 6.11 16.12 23.46
C ARG A 392 6.29 16.15 24.98
N GLY A 393 6.17 15.00 25.65
CA GLY A 393 6.19 14.94 27.12
C GLY A 393 5.03 15.71 27.77
N TRP A 394 3.89 15.84 27.08
CA TRP A 394 2.71 16.57 27.56
C TRP A 394 1.74 15.64 28.29
N GLY A 395 1.11 16.17 29.34
CA GLY A 395 -0.05 15.57 29.97
C GLY A 395 -1.37 15.93 29.27
N VAL A 396 -2.45 15.28 29.69
CA VAL A 396 -3.81 15.54 29.16
C VAL A 396 -4.33 16.95 29.49
N ASP A 397 -3.67 17.67 30.40
CA ASP A 397 -3.92 19.09 30.69
C ASP A 397 -3.65 20.00 29.48
N ARG A 398 -2.88 19.52 28.49
CA ARG A 398 -2.59 20.25 27.24
C ARG A 398 -3.67 20.09 26.15
N LEU A 399 -4.82 19.54 26.51
CA LEU A 399 -6.04 19.50 25.70
C LEU A 399 -7.01 20.62 26.17
N PRO A 400 -6.88 21.87 25.68
CA PRO A 400 -7.88 22.89 25.92
C PRO A 400 -9.20 22.50 25.24
N VAL A 401 -10.23 22.26 26.03
CA VAL A 401 -11.59 22.00 25.56
C VAL A 401 -12.25 23.31 25.13
N ILE A 402 -12.55 23.49 23.83
CA ILE A 402 -13.66 24.31 23.28
C ILE A 402 -14.09 23.67 21.94
N MET A 403 -15.07 22.75 21.91
CA MET A 403 -16.47 22.87 21.40
C MET A 403 -16.59 23.50 19.99
N THR A 404 -16.89 22.72 18.94
CA THR A 404 -18.23 22.17 18.61
C THR A 404 -18.20 20.67 18.26
N GLY A 405 -19.09 19.86 18.89
CA GLY A 405 -19.18 18.40 18.69
C GLY A 405 -18.51 17.61 19.82
N VAL A 406 -19.22 16.70 20.49
CA VAL A 406 -18.80 16.12 21.78
C VAL A 406 -17.71 15.05 21.61
N VAL A 407 -16.50 15.31 22.13
CA VAL A 407 -15.59 14.25 22.63
C VAL A 407 -15.08 14.65 24.02
N ARG A 408 -15.66 14.08 25.07
CA ARG A 408 -15.12 14.19 26.44
C ARG A 408 -14.11 13.07 26.65
N PHE A 409 -12.82 13.40 26.72
CA PHE A 409 -11.80 12.47 27.23
C PHE A 409 -11.97 12.34 28.75
N ALA A 410 -12.35 11.15 29.21
CA ALA A 410 -12.42 10.86 30.64
C ALA A 410 -11.00 10.84 31.25
N ARG A 411 -10.81 11.56 32.38
CA ARG A 411 -9.61 11.47 33.20
C ARG A 411 -9.48 10.05 33.76
N ALA A 412 -8.53 9.26 33.27
CA ALA A 412 -8.04 8.11 34.02
C ALA A 412 -6.85 8.56 34.87
N SER A 413 -7.02 8.58 36.19
CA SER A 413 -5.95 8.83 37.15
C SER A 413 -4.88 7.76 37.03
N CYS A 414 -3.66 8.20 36.74
CA CYS A 414 -2.49 7.34 36.76
C CYS A 414 -2.13 7.04 38.22
N THR A 415 -2.48 5.86 38.70
CA THR A 415 -1.84 5.24 39.87
C THR A 415 -1.26 3.91 39.43
N THR A 416 0.05 3.80 39.57
CA THR A 416 0.89 2.61 39.43
C THR A 416 0.25 1.34 39.99
N ALA A 417 0.00 0.32 39.13
CA ALA A 417 0.13 -1.09 39.48
C ALA A 417 -0.03 -2.03 38.25
N ALA A 418 0.93 -2.94 38.13
CA ALA A 418 0.82 -4.33 37.65
C ALA A 418 0.61 -4.63 36.14
N VAL A 419 1.69 -5.15 35.59
CA VAL A 419 1.79 -6.16 34.52
C VAL A 419 0.70 -7.25 34.63
N GLY A 420 0.00 -7.54 33.52
CA GLY A 420 -0.63 -8.85 33.31
C GLY A 420 -2.02 -8.84 32.65
N ARG A 421 -2.06 -9.42 31.44
CA ARG A 421 -3.24 -10.02 30.75
C ARG A 421 -4.39 -9.10 30.36
N GLY A 422 -4.47 -8.86 29.05
CA GLY A 422 -5.61 -9.22 28.20
C GLY A 422 -6.97 -8.59 28.49
N GLY A 423 -7.40 -7.72 27.57
CA GLY A 423 -8.80 -7.63 27.12
C GLY A 423 -9.78 -6.95 28.08
N SER A 424 -10.48 -5.95 27.52
CA SER A 424 -11.59 -5.21 28.11
C SER A 424 -11.21 -4.11 29.11
N ILE A 425 -11.36 -2.86 28.67
CA ILE A 425 -12.02 -1.74 29.36
C ILE A 425 -12.11 -0.64 28.29
N LEU A 426 -13.27 -0.54 27.62
CA LEU A 426 -13.75 0.62 26.85
C LEU A 426 -15.10 0.24 26.20
N LYS A 427 -16.12 0.06 27.03
CA LYS A 427 -17.53 -0.06 26.61
C LYS A 427 -18.43 0.58 27.65
N SER A 428 -18.45 1.90 27.72
CA SER A 428 -19.56 2.65 28.32
C SER A 428 -19.35 4.16 28.22
N ALA A 429 -19.77 4.76 27.10
CA ALA A 429 -20.34 6.12 27.05
C ALA A 429 -20.70 6.49 25.61
N LEU A 430 -21.93 6.18 25.19
CA LEU A 430 -22.56 6.84 24.04
C LEU A 430 -23.85 7.51 24.56
N PRO A 431 -23.96 8.85 24.60
CA PRO A 431 -25.22 9.51 24.88
C PRO A 431 -26.10 9.56 23.62
N GLN A 432 -27.41 9.37 23.81
CA GLN A 432 -28.45 9.46 22.80
C GLN A 432 -28.60 10.91 22.28
N HIS A 433 -28.80 11.07 20.96
CA HIS A 433 -28.95 12.35 20.28
C HIS A 433 -30.34 12.98 20.49
N SER A 434 -30.36 14.28 20.80
CA SER A 434 -31.46 15.20 20.47
C SER A 434 -30.93 16.27 19.51
N ILE A 435 -31.62 16.44 18.38
CA ILE A 435 -31.24 17.33 17.28
C ILE A 435 -31.83 18.71 17.57
N HIS A 436 -30.97 19.72 17.79
CA HIS A 436 -31.33 21.11 17.55
C HIS A 436 -30.46 21.68 16.44
N ARG A 437 -31.13 22.16 15.39
CA ARG A 437 -30.55 22.80 14.21
C ARG A 437 -30.05 24.21 14.56
N SER A 438 -28.89 24.57 14.01
CA SER A 438 -28.50 25.96 13.72
C SER A 438 -28.48 26.15 12.21
#